data_AF-A0A1H3WB43-F1
#
_entry.id   AF-A0A1H3WB43-F1
#
_cell.length_a   1.000
_cell.length_b   1.000
_cell.length_c   1.000
_cell.angle_alpha   90.00
_cell.angle_beta   90.00
_cell.angle_gamma   90.00
#
_symmetry.space_group_name_H-M   'P 1'
#
loop_
_entity.id
_entity.type
_entity.pdbx_description
1 polymer ?
#
loop_
_entity_poly.entity_id
_entity_poly.type
_entity_poly.pdbx_seq_one_letter_code
_entity_poly.pdbx_strand_id
1 'polypeptide(L)'
;MRIFNLLKSNLLSLFFHFIVIGIAGILNLEVWSRVENKNLSLAVLIFSLVLYFILGLFLEYRGSVKKNILTVVLIPVFSLLLYLGTLLPASSFEGSMLNSFNFLYFVTIQPFLNVTGIPANFDYPLLFAIVPALMLWFGLQVKTIFKERGVN
;
A
#
# COMPACT_ATOMS: atom_id res chain seq x y z
N MET A 1 25.77 4.10 6.29
CA MET A 1 25.04 4.10 7.59
C MET A 1 23.62 4.70 7.51
N ARG A 2 23.37 5.80 6.77
CA ARG A 2 22.03 6.43 6.68
C ARG A 2 20.93 5.56 6.04
N ILE A 3 21.24 4.85 4.95
CA ILE A 3 20.26 3.99 4.23
C ILE A 3 19.83 2.79 5.08
N PHE A 4 20.76 2.13 5.76
CA PHE A 4 20.45 1.02 6.68
C PHE A 4 19.50 1.44 7.80
N ASN A 5 19.67 2.64 8.36
CA ASN A 5 18.76 3.17 9.37
C ASN A 5 17.36 3.43 8.80
N LEU A 6 17.28 3.95 7.56
CA LEU A 6 16.00 4.15 6.87
C LEU A 6 15.28 2.82 6.66
N LEU A 7 15.97 1.81 6.12
CA LEU A 7 15.44 0.46 5.93
C LEU A 7 14.94 -0.15 7.24
N LYS A 8 15.77 -0.12 8.29
CA LYS A 8 15.39 -0.64 9.62
C LYS A 8 14.14 0.06 10.17
N SER A 9 14.02 1.36 9.98
CA SER A 9 12.86 2.14 10.47
C SER A 9 11.56 1.90 9.70
N ASN A 10 11.64 1.35 8.48
CA ASN A 10 10.50 1.06 7.61
C ASN A 10 10.20 -0.44 7.48
N LEU A 11 11.02 -1.33 8.04
CA LEU A 11 10.86 -2.78 7.86
C LEU A 11 9.46 -3.26 8.27
N LEU A 12 8.95 -2.77 9.40
CA LEU A 12 7.63 -3.15 9.90
C LEU A 12 6.49 -2.57 9.03
N SER A 13 6.60 -1.34 8.56
CA SER A 13 5.58 -0.74 7.69
C SER A 13 5.55 -1.39 6.31
N LEU A 14 6.72 -1.77 5.77
CA LEU A 14 6.83 -2.58 4.55
C LEU A 14 6.22 -3.97 4.76
N PHE A 15 6.49 -4.63 5.88
CA PHE A 15 5.88 -5.91 6.21
C PHE A 15 4.35 -5.83 6.26
N PHE A 16 3.80 -4.81 6.93
CA PHE A 16 2.36 -4.53 6.93
C PHE A 16 1.82 -4.26 5.52
N HIS A 17 2.56 -3.52 4.70
CA HIS A 17 2.20 -3.28 3.32
C HIS A 17 2.06 -4.58 2.52
N PHE A 18 3.01 -5.51 2.64
CA PHE A 18 2.92 -6.83 1.99
C PHE A 18 1.75 -7.67 2.49
N ILE A 19 1.42 -7.60 3.80
CA ILE A 19 0.23 -8.29 4.34
C ILE A 19 -1.04 -7.77 3.66
N VAL A 20 -1.21 -6.44 3.58
CA VAL A 20 -2.41 -5.86 2.96
C VAL A 20 -2.48 -6.20 1.48
N ILE A 21 -1.36 -6.12 0.75
CA ILE A 21 -1.29 -6.54 -0.65
C ILE A 21 -1.70 -8.01 -0.82
N GLY A 22 -1.19 -8.90 0.02
CA GLY A 22 -1.52 -10.33 -0.03
C GLY A 22 -3.00 -10.59 0.19
N ILE A 23 -3.59 -9.99 1.23
CA ILE A 23 -5.02 -10.14 1.53
C ILE A 23 -5.88 -9.53 0.42
N ALA A 24 -5.57 -8.30 0.00
CA ALA A 24 -6.29 -7.64 -1.09
C ALA A 24 -6.18 -8.45 -2.39
N GLY A 25 -5.03 -9.06 -2.68
CA GLY A 25 -4.84 -9.92 -3.85
C GLY A 25 -5.69 -11.18 -3.83
N ILE A 26 -5.79 -11.88 -2.70
CA ILE A 26 -6.69 -13.04 -2.55
C ILE A 26 -8.14 -12.61 -2.77
N LEU A 27 -8.56 -11.49 -2.16
CA LEU A 27 -9.91 -10.97 -2.32
C LEU A 27 -10.19 -10.52 -3.75
N ASN A 28 -9.20 -9.94 -4.44
CA ASN A 28 -9.33 -9.49 -5.82
C ASN A 28 -9.38 -10.63 -6.83
N LEU A 29 -8.73 -11.77 -6.55
CA LEU A 29 -8.93 -12.96 -7.37
C LEU A 29 -10.38 -13.44 -7.34
N GLU A 30 -11.05 -13.34 -6.19
CA GLU A 30 -12.47 -13.67 -6.03
C GLU A 30 -13.39 -12.60 -6.65
N VAL A 31 -12.99 -11.32 -6.64
CA VAL A 31 -13.69 -10.24 -7.36
C VAL A 31 -13.57 -10.43 -8.87
N TRP A 32 -12.40 -10.86 -9.35
CA TRP A 32 -12.11 -11.04 -10.76
C TRP A 32 -12.92 -12.18 -11.38
N SER A 33 -13.20 -13.25 -10.63
CA SER A 33 -14.12 -14.31 -11.10
C SER A 33 -15.56 -13.80 -11.29
N ARG A 34 -15.89 -12.63 -10.72
CA ARG A 34 -17.21 -11.97 -10.75
C ARG A 34 -17.15 -10.59 -11.39
N VAL A 35 -16.39 -10.51 -12.50
CA VAL A 35 -16.17 -9.34 -13.37
C VAL A 35 -17.40 -8.42 -13.31
N GLU A 36 -17.20 -7.18 -12.84
CA GLU A 36 -18.19 -6.07 -12.74
C GLU A 36 -18.92 -5.82 -11.40
N ASN A 37 -18.65 -6.55 -10.32
CA ASN A 37 -19.22 -6.15 -9.02
C ASN A 37 -18.51 -4.94 -8.39
N LYS A 38 -18.97 -3.73 -8.74
CA LYS A 38 -18.50 -2.44 -8.19
C LYS A 38 -18.59 -2.37 -6.67
N ASN A 39 -19.65 -2.93 -6.08
CA ASN A 39 -19.87 -2.92 -4.63
C ASN A 39 -18.84 -3.79 -3.91
N LEU A 40 -18.52 -4.96 -4.46
CA LEU A 40 -17.48 -5.83 -3.90
C LEU A 40 -16.09 -5.20 -4.03
N SER A 41 -15.80 -4.57 -5.17
CA SER A 41 -14.54 -3.84 -5.38
C SER A 41 -14.39 -2.67 -4.41
N LEU A 42 -15.48 -1.93 -4.16
CA LEU A 42 -15.52 -0.87 -3.15
C LEU A 42 -15.29 -1.43 -1.75
N ALA A 43 -15.91 -2.56 -1.40
CA ALA A 43 -15.70 -3.21 -0.12
C ALA A 43 -14.23 -3.62 0.08
N VAL A 44 -13.58 -4.21 -0.94
CA VAL A 44 -12.15 -4.57 -0.88
C VAL A 44 -11.27 -3.34 -0.73
N LEU A 45 -11.58 -2.25 -1.44
CA LEU A 45 -10.88 -0.98 -1.31
C LEU A 45 -11.00 -0.41 0.12
N ILE A 46 -12.22 -0.26 0.63
CA ILE A 46 -12.48 0.28 1.98
C ILE A 46 -11.81 -0.60 3.03
N PHE A 47 -11.96 -1.93 2.91
CA PHE A 47 -11.34 -2.88 3.82
C PHE A 47 -9.81 -2.73 3.84
N SER A 48 -9.18 -2.57 2.68
CA SER A 48 -7.73 -2.38 2.57
C SER A 48 -7.28 -1.08 3.25
N LEU A 49 -8.00 0.03 3.05
CA LEU A 49 -7.71 1.32 3.69
C LEU A 49 -7.86 1.25 5.21
N VAL A 50 -8.94 0.63 5.69
CA VAL A 50 -9.18 0.40 7.13
C VAL A 50 -8.09 -0.48 7.72
N LEU A 51 -7.68 -1.53 7.01
CA LEU A 51 -6.61 -2.42 7.46
C LEU A 51 -5.27 -1.68 7.55
N TYR A 52 -4.91 -0.85 6.57
CA TYR A 52 -3.74 0.02 6.66
C TYR A 52 -3.78 0.94 7.88
N PHE A 53 -4.93 1.55 8.15
CA PHE A 53 -5.11 2.40 9.32
C PHE A 53 -4.93 1.63 10.63
N ILE A 54 -5.58 0.47 10.77
CA ILE A 54 -5.46 -0.41 11.95
C ILE A 54 -4.02 -0.84 12.15
N LEU A 55 -3.33 -1.29 11.08
CA LEU A 55 -1.92 -1.68 11.14
C LEU A 55 -1.02 -0.50 11.53
N GLY A 56 -1.40 0.73 11.18
CA GLY A 56 -0.72 1.95 11.61
C GLY A 56 -0.73 2.11 13.13
N LEU A 57 -1.79 1.66 13.81
CA LEU A 57 -1.87 1.60 15.27
C LEU A 57 -0.91 0.58 15.89
N PHE A 58 -0.20 -0.25 15.12
CA PHE A 58 0.83 -1.15 15.65
C PHE A 58 2.25 -0.61 15.41
N LEU A 59 2.42 0.45 14.62
CA LEU A 59 3.71 1.10 14.43
C LEU A 59 4.18 1.80 15.71
N GLU A 60 5.51 1.85 15.89
CA GLU A 60 6.15 2.48 17.03
C GLU A 60 6.21 4.01 16.85
N TYR A 61 5.72 4.75 17.85
CA TYR A 61 5.81 6.20 17.87
C TYR A 61 7.26 6.67 18.06
N ARG A 62 7.75 7.52 17.14
CA ARG A 62 9.15 7.98 17.14
C ARG A 62 9.37 9.38 17.71
N GLY A 63 8.40 9.95 18.42
CA GLY A 63 8.57 11.21 19.15
C GLY A 63 8.33 12.49 18.35
N SER A 64 8.04 12.42 17.05
CA SER A 64 7.64 13.59 16.26
C SER A 64 6.95 13.19 14.96
N VAL A 65 6.11 14.07 14.42
CA VAL A 65 5.43 13.89 13.13
C VAL A 65 6.43 13.56 12.01
N LYS A 66 7.53 14.33 11.91
CA LYS A 66 8.58 14.12 10.90
C LYS A 66 9.21 12.72 11.00
N LYS A 67 9.51 12.25 12.20
CA LYS A 67 10.10 10.90 12.39
C LYS A 67 9.10 9.79 12.08
N ASN A 68 7.81 10.01 12.31
CA ASN A 68 6.74 9.07 11.95
C ASN A 68 6.49 9.04 10.43
N ILE A 69 6.66 10.15 9.71
CA ILE A 69 6.62 10.12 8.23
C ILE A 69 7.75 9.23 7.70
N LEU A 70 8.95 9.35 8.29
CA LEU A 70 10.09 8.53 7.90
C LEU A 70 9.87 7.03 8.12
N THR A 71 8.93 6.59 8.97
CA THR A 71 8.63 5.16 9.15
C THR A 71 7.73 4.57 8.07
N VAL A 72 7.13 5.38 7.19
CA VAL A 72 6.26 4.90 6.11
C VAL A 72 6.75 5.31 4.72
N VAL A 73 7.85 6.06 4.62
CA VAL A 73 8.32 6.70 3.38
C VAL A 73 8.81 5.69 2.33
N LEU A 74 9.17 4.47 2.72
CA LEU A 74 9.57 3.45 1.74
C LEU A 74 8.39 2.80 1.02
N ILE A 75 7.16 2.94 1.52
CA ILE A 75 5.96 2.43 0.85
C ILE A 75 5.74 3.13 -0.50
N PRO A 76 5.66 4.48 -0.59
CA PRO A 76 5.49 5.14 -1.88
C PRO A 76 6.66 4.87 -2.83
N VAL A 77 7.89 4.75 -2.31
CA VAL A 77 9.05 4.40 -3.11
C VAL A 77 8.90 2.99 -3.69
N PHE A 78 8.50 2.02 -2.88
CA PHE A 78 8.26 0.65 -3.31
C PHE A 78 7.13 0.56 -4.34
N SER A 79 5.99 1.21 -4.07
CA SER A 79 4.86 1.27 -5.00
C SER A 79 5.23 1.93 -6.33
N LEU A 80 6.05 2.98 -6.31
CA LEU A 80 6.57 3.61 -7.53
C LEU A 80 7.48 2.65 -8.30
N LEU A 81 8.38 1.93 -7.61
CA LEU A 81 9.24 0.93 -8.25
C LEU A 81 8.43 -0.21 -8.88
N LEU A 82 7.35 -0.65 -8.24
CA LEU A 82 6.43 -1.63 -8.81
C LEU A 82 5.77 -1.11 -10.10
N TYR A 83 5.28 0.13 -10.09
CA TYR A 83 4.72 0.77 -11.29
C TYR A 83 5.76 0.93 -12.40
N LEU A 84 6.97 1.43 -12.09
CA LEU A 84 8.03 1.53 -13.09
C LEU A 84 8.41 0.16 -13.66
N GLY A 85 8.31 -0.90 -12.84
CA GLY A 85 8.50 -2.28 -13.27
C GLY A 85 7.50 -2.74 -14.34
N THR A 86 6.25 -2.27 -14.31
CA THR A 86 5.25 -2.62 -15.34
C THR A 86 5.46 -1.90 -16.66
N LEU A 87 6.23 -0.81 -16.67
CA LEU A 87 6.58 -0.06 -17.89
C LEU A 87 7.79 -0.67 -18.63
N LEU A 88 8.50 -1.60 -17.99
CA LEU A 88 9.67 -2.22 -18.60
C LEU A 88 9.24 -3.19 -19.72
N PRO A 89 10.00 -3.27 -20.84
CA PRO A 89 9.68 -4.18 -21.94
C PRO A 89 9.59 -5.62 -21.44
N ALA A 90 8.57 -6.36 -21.90
CA ALA A 90 8.41 -7.77 -21.57
C ALA A 90 9.64 -8.63 -21.96
N SER A 91 10.41 -8.18 -22.95
CA SER A 91 11.65 -8.81 -23.41
C SER A 91 12.82 -8.73 -22.42
N SER A 92 12.73 -7.91 -21.37
CA SER A 92 13.80 -7.70 -20.38
C SER A 92 13.67 -8.57 -19.12
N PHE A 93 12.58 -9.33 -18.97
CA PHE A 93 12.34 -10.18 -17.81
C PHE A 93 11.99 -11.60 -18.24
N GLU A 94 12.53 -12.60 -17.53
CA GLU A 94 12.00 -13.96 -17.62
C GLU A 94 10.50 -13.95 -17.27
N GLY A 95 9.68 -14.67 -18.04
CA GLY A 95 8.22 -14.54 -18.00
C GLY A 95 7.59 -14.67 -16.61
N SER A 96 8.21 -15.41 -15.68
CA SER A 96 7.75 -15.56 -14.29
C SER A 96 7.89 -14.28 -13.45
N MET A 97 8.93 -13.48 -13.68
CA MET A 97 9.22 -12.27 -12.93
C MET A 97 8.30 -11.13 -13.39
N LEU A 98 8.11 -10.98 -14.70
CA LEU A 98 7.16 -10.03 -15.27
C LEU A 98 5.72 -10.32 -14.83
N ASN A 99 5.33 -11.60 -14.79
CA ASN A 99 4.02 -12.02 -14.30
C ASN A 99 3.82 -11.67 -12.82
N SER A 100 4.88 -11.73 -12.01
CA SER A 100 4.81 -11.37 -10.59
C SER A 100 4.66 -9.87 -10.37
N PHE A 101 5.39 -9.03 -11.12
CA PHE A 101 5.22 -7.57 -11.10
C PHE A 101 3.82 -7.16 -11.57
N ASN A 102 3.37 -7.72 -12.69
CA ASN A 102 2.04 -7.46 -13.23
C ASN A 102 0.94 -7.92 -12.29
N PHE A 103 1.11 -9.08 -11.63
CA PHE A 103 0.17 -9.56 -10.62
C PHE A 103 0.10 -8.61 -9.43
N LEU A 104 1.26 -8.24 -8.85
CA LEU A 104 1.33 -7.31 -7.71
C LEU A 104 0.72 -5.94 -8.04
N TYR A 105 0.99 -5.42 -9.24
CA TYR A 105 0.41 -4.20 -9.75
C TYR A 105 -1.11 -4.32 -9.93
N PHE A 106 -1.57 -5.42 -10.53
CA PHE A 106 -2.98 -5.67 -10.77
C PHE A 106 -3.77 -5.79 -9.46
N VAL A 107 -3.31 -6.64 -8.53
CA VAL A 107 -4.04 -6.86 -7.26
C VAL A 107 -4.12 -5.62 -6.38
N THR A 108 -3.24 -4.64 -6.60
CA THR A 108 -3.23 -3.42 -5.82
C THR A 108 -4.06 -2.30 -6.44
N ILE A 109 -4.21 -2.28 -7.77
CA ILE A 109 -4.88 -1.20 -8.50
C ILE A 109 -6.30 -1.57 -8.94
N GLN A 110 -6.58 -2.86 -9.18
CA GLN A 110 -7.88 -3.32 -9.68
C GLN A 110 -9.10 -2.84 -8.87
N PRO A 111 -9.10 -2.84 -7.52
CA PRO A 111 -10.22 -2.30 -6.74
C PRO A 111 -10.52 -0.84 -7.08
N PHE A 112 -9.48 -0.03 -7.23
CA PHE A 112 -9.61 1.39 -7.56
C PHE A 112 -10.17 1.58 -8.97
N LEU A 113 -9.70 0.81 -9.94
CA LEU A 113 -10.20 0.86 -11.32
C LEU A 113 -11.68 0.52 -11.40
N ASN A 114 -12.08 -0.58 -10.74
CA ASN A 114 -13.47 -1.03 -10.74
C ASN A 114 -14.43 -0.03 -10.04
N VAL A 115 -13.96 0.68 -9.01
CA VAL A 115 -14.76 1.66 -8.27
C VAL A 115 -14.87 2.99 -9.01
N THR A 116 -13.75 3.52 -9.49
CA THR A 116 -13.71 4.83 -10.15
C THR A 116 -14.28 4.80 -11.56
N GLY A 117 -14.26 3.64 -12.21
CA GLY A 117 -14.67 3.48 -13.61
C GLY A 117 -13.74 4.22 -14.58
N ILE A 118 -12.63 4.76 -14.09
CA ILE A 118 -11.67 5.47 -14.92
C ILE A 118 -10.70 4.42 -15.50
N PRO A 119 -10.47 4.43 -16.83
CA PRO A 119 -9.59 3.45 -17.46
C PRO A 119 -8.20 3.40 -16.83
N ALA A 120 -7.59 2.21 -16.81
CA ALA A 120 -6.24 1.95 -16.26
C ALA A 120 -5.12 2.79 -16.90
N ASN A 121 -5.44 3.43 -18.02
CA ASN A 121 -4.61 4.32 -18.81
C ASN A 121 -4.52 5.74 -18.23
N PHE A 122 -5.29 6.08 -17.18
CA PHE A 122 -5.00 7.25 -16.36
C PHE A 122 -3.98 6.88 -15.30
N ASP A 123 -2.90 7.67 -15.20
CA ASP A 123 -1.82 7.45 -14.26
C ASP A 123 -2.31 7.62 -12.81
N TYR A 124 -2.69 6.49 -12.18
CA TYR A 124 -2.91 6.36 -10.74
C TYR A 124 -1.70 6.00 -9.86
N PRO A 125 -0.43 6.00 -10.31
CA PRO A 125 0.67 5.52 -9.48
C PRO A 125 0.84 6.37 -8.23
N LEU A 126 0.38 7.63 -8.25
CA LEU A 126 0.46 8.52 -7.09
C LEU A 126 -0.51 8.12 -5.96
N LEU A 127 -1.77 7.78 -6.29
CA LEU A 127 -2.74 7.30 -5.30
C LEU A 127 -2.31 5.95 -4.75
N PHE A 128 -1.87 5.05 -5.62
CA PHE A 128 -1.32 3.75 -5.20
C PHE A 128 -0.07 3.89 -4.32
N ALA A 129 0.82 4.84 -4.62
CA ALA A 129 2.03 5.06 -3.83
C ALA A 129 1.76 5.74 -2.49
N ILE A 130 0.88 6.74 -2.46
CA ILE A 130 0.75 7.64 -1.31
C ILE A 130 -0.32 7.18 -0.34
N VAL A 131 -1.47 6.68 -0.81
CA VAL A 131 -2.63 6.39 0.06
C VAL A 131 -2.32 5.32 1.12
N PRO A 132 -1.69 4.18 0.80
CA PRO A 132 -1.30 3.19 1.81
C PRO A 132 -0.40 3.78 2.91
N ALA A 133 0.57 4.59 2.52
CA ALA A 133 1.51 5.23 3.44
C ALA A 133 0.82 6.27 4.33
N LEU A 134 -0.10 7.05 3.76
CA LEU A 134 -0.93 8.00 4.52
C LEU A 134 -1.80 7.27 5.54
N MET A 135 -2.44 6.16 5.17
CA MET A 135 -3.31 5.42 6.09
C MET A 135 -2.54 4.82 7.26
N LEU A 136 -1.38 4.20 7.00
CA LEU A 136 -0.47 3.73 8.05
C LEU A 136 0.01 4.88 8.94
N TRP A 137 0.36 6.02 8.33
CA TRP A 137 0.80 7.19 9.06
C TRP A 137 -0.31 7.78 9.94
N PHE A 138 -1.54 7.88 9.44
CA PHE A 138 -2.67 8.36 10.24
C PHE A 138 -2.93 7.45 11.44
N GLY A 139 -2.92 6.13 11.24
CA GLY A 139 -3.00 5.17 12.36
C GLY A 139 -1.89 5.41 13.39
N LEU A 140 -0.65 5.61 12.94
CA LEU A 140 0.47 5.93 13.83
C LEU A 140 0.27 7.27 14.59
N GLN A 141 -0.26 8.31 13.94
CA GLN A 141 -0.49 9.62 14.57
C GLN A 141 -1.57 9.60 15.64
N VAL A 142 -2.52 8.66 15.60
CA VAL A 142 -3.52 8.51 16.66
C VAL A 142 -2.85 8.27 18.02
N LYS A 143 -1.75 7.49 18.05
CA LYS A 143 -0.96 7.31 19.28
C LYS A 143 -0.31 8.59 19.77
N THR A 144 0.10 9.47 18.87
CA THR A 144 0.67 10.78 19.22
C THR A 144 -0.35 11.60 19.99
N ILE A 145 -1.60 11.61 19.52
CA ILE A 145 -2.71 12.32 20.17
C ILE A 145 -2.98 11.77 21.59
N PHE A 146 -3.01 10.44 21.77
CA PHE A 146 -3.25 9.84 23.09
C PHE A 146 -2.09 10.04 24.06
N LYS A 147 -0.84 9.91 23.58
CA LYS A 147 0.36 10.08 24.40
C LYS A 147 0.58 11.52 24.84
N GLU A 148 0.28 12.49 23.97
CA GLU A 148 0.31 13.93 24.33
C GLU A 148 -0.79 14.31 25.32
N ARG A 149 -1.90 13.55 25.36
CA ARG A 149 -3.01 13.73 26.31
C ARG A 149 -2.81 12.98 27.64
N GLY A 150 -1.67 12.30 27.83
CA GLY A 150 -1.38 11.55 29.06
C GLY A 150 -2.25 10.31 29.28
N VAL A 151 -2.89 9.81 28.23
CA VAL A 151 -3.66 8.56 28.28
C VAL A 151 -2.70 7.42 27.92
N ASN A 152 -2.39 6.57 28.91
CA ASN A 152 -1.54 5.39 28.75
C ASN A 152 -2.24 4.27 27.97
#